data_AF-A0A2V9PT10-F1
#
_entry.id   AF-A0A2V9PT10-F1
#
_cell.length_a   1.000
_cell.length_b   1.000
_cell.length_c   1.000
_cell.angle_alpha   90.00
_cell.angle_beta   90.00
_cell.angle_gamma   90.00
#
_symmetry.space_group_name_H-M   'P 1'
#
loop_
_entity.id
_entity.type
_entity.pdbx_description
1 polymer ?
#
loop_
_entity_poly.entity_id
_entity_poly.type
_entity_poly.pdbx_seq_one_letter_code
_entity_poly.pdbx_strand_id
1 'polypeptide(L)'
;MSKSGTNHFHGSAYEYNKNQKLDAKDYFADPSKPKNPFTYDEFGGSIGGPIVKGRLFFFVDYEAIRLHGSQPVSGVRVPDAAFRSGDLGALCTGNGGTFDASGNCSGGTGQQISDPNTGAAIPFNNIANNTCVGCASPSAVSQALLGVWASGGTLAGIGVDALSLNSPGSSTANRFNPRVDLNLSQKDHIL
;
A
#
# COMPACT_ATOMS: atom_id res chain seq x y z
N MET A 1 -19.51 -27.00 -20.09
CA MET A 1 -20.08 -28.17 -20.79
C MET A 1 -18.93 -29.09 -21.18
N SER A 2 -18.85 -30.29 -20.60
CA SER A 2 -17.78 -31.27 -20.83
C SER A 2 -17.92 -31.87 -22.23
N LYS A 3 -17.01 -31.52 -23.16
CA LYS A 3 -16.95 -32.13 -24.50
C LYS A 3 -16.47 -33.57 -24.35
N SER A 4 -17.22 -34.53 -24.90
CA SER A 4 -16.82 -35.95 -24.98
C SER A 4 -15.46 -36.08 -25.67
N GLY A 5 -14.59 -36.95 -25.13
CA GLY A 5 -13.20 -37.11 -25.55
C GLY A 5 -13.06 -37.31 -27.06
N THR A 6 -12.36 -36.39 -27.72
CA THR A 6 -12.08 -36.48 -29.16
C THR A 6 -10.83 -37.35 -29.37
N ASN A 7 -10.80 -38.19 -30.40
CA ASN A 7 -9.61 -39.01 -30.75
C ASN A 7 -8.44 -38.20 -31.33
N HIS A 8 -8.54 -36.87 -31.30
CA HIS A 8 -7.53 -35.94 -31.80
C HIS A 8 -7.12 -35.02 -30.66
N PHE A 9 -5.83 -34.67 -30.66
CA PHE A 9 -5.32 -33.62 -29.79
C PHE A 9 -5.96 -32.30 -30.18
N HIS A 10 -6.38 -31.54 -29.18
CA HIS A 10 -6.84 -30.16 -29.35
C HIS A 10 -6.39 -29.33 -28.15
N GLY A 11 -6.25 -28.04 -28.38
CA GLY A 11 -5.89 -27.10 -27.33
C GLY A 11 -6.21 -25.68 -27.72
N SER A 12 -6.10 -24.78 -26.76
CA SER A 12 -6.22 -23.35 -26.93
C SER A 12 -5.15 -22.65 -26.10
N ALA A 13 -4.73 -21.48 -26.54
CA ALA A 13 -3.89 -20.57 -25.76
C ALA A 13 -4.48 -19.16 -25.88
N TYR A 14 -4.29 -18.37 -24.84
CA TYR A 14 -4.69 -16.97 -24.81
C TYR A 14 -3.69 -16.17 -23.99
N GLU A 15 -3.60 -14.89 -24.32
CA GLU A 15 -2.80 -13.91 -23.61
C GLU A 15 -3.55 -12.57 -23.60
N TYR A 16 -3.46 -11.90 -22.47
CA TYR A 16 -4.01 -10.58 -22.24
C TYR A 16 -2.98 -9.74 -21.50
N ASN A 17 -2.56 -8.64 -22.12
CA ASN A 17 -1.60 -7.71 -21.55
C ASN A 17 -2.23 -6.32 -21.42
N LYS A 18 -2.04 -5.70 -20.25
CA LYS A 18 -2.29 -4.30 -19.97
C LYS A 18 -1.04 -3.70 -19.37
N ASN A 19 -0.57 -2.59 -19.92
CA ASN A 19 0.64 -1.98 -19.40
C ASN A 19 0.62 -0.46 -19.53
N GLN A 20 1.36 0.20 -18.64
CA GLN A 20 1.48 1.65 -18.60
C GLN A 20 2.02 2.28 -19.90
N LYS A 21 2.78 1.55 -20.73
CA LYS A 21 3.39 2.06 -21.98
C LYS A 21 2.39 2.09 -23.14
N LEU A 22 1.44 1.17 -23.16
CA LEU A 22 0.40 1.08 -24.18
C LEU A 22 -0.87 1.82 -23.78
N ASP A 23 -1.18 1.83 -22.49
CA ASP A 23 -2.39 2.50 -21.98
C ASP A 23 -2.21 4.02 -21.90
N ALA A 24 -3.29 4.77 -22.13
CA ALA A 24 -3.31 6.22 -21.88
C ALA A 24 -3.23 6.54 -20.37
N LYS A 25 -2.94 7.79 -20.02
CA LYS A 25 -3.05 8.29 -18.65
C LYS A 25 -4.53 8.53 -18.33
N ASP A 26 -4.93 8.25 -17.09
CA ASP A 26 -6.29 8.50 -16.63
C ASP A 26 -6.63 10.00 -16.73
N TYR A 27 -7.86 10.33 -17.13
CA TYR A 27 -8.32 11.69 -17.39
C TYR A 27 -8.25 12.59 -16.15
N PHE A 28 -8.49 12.00 -14.97
CA PHE A 28 -8.47 12.71 -13.69
C PHE A 28 -7.09 12.70 -13.01
N ALA A 29 -6.09 12.04 -13.59
CA ALA A 29 -4.75 12.02 -13.02
C ALA A 29 -4.02 13.35 -13.30
N ASP A 30 -3.37 13.89 -12.28
CA ASP A 30 -2.58 15.13 -12.37
C ASP A 30 -1.61 15.08 -13.55
N PRO A 31 -1.78 15.94 -14.59
CA PRO A 31 -1.00 15.88 -15.81
C PRO A 31 0.50 16.11 -15.58
N SER A 32 0.88 16.81 -14.51
CA SER A 32 2.28 17.12 -14.16
C SER A 32 3.06 15.94 -13.58
N LYS A 33 2.38 14.89 -13.10
CA LYS A 33 3.01 13.72 -12.47
C LYS A 33 3.27 12.58 -13.46
N PRO A 34 4.32 11.77 -13.28
CA PRO A 34 4.50 10.55 -14.08
C PRO A 34 3.32 9.59 -13.88
N LYS A 35 3.04 8.76 -14.90
CA LYS A 35 2.00 7.73 -14.81
C LYS A 35 2.41 6.69 -13.75
N ASN A 36 1.45 6.25 -12.92
CA ASN A 36 1.73 5.20 -11.95
C ASN A 36 2.15 3.91 -12.67
N PRO A 37 3.21 3.23 -12.20
CA PRO A 37 3.60 1.95 -12.77
C PRO A 37 2.46 0.95 -12.58
N PHE A 38 2.05 0.35 -13.70
CA PHE A 38 1.03 -0.70 -13.74
C PHE A 38 1.30 -1.61 -14.94
N THR A 39 1.33 -2.91 -14.68
CA THR A 39 1.41 -3.99 -15.67
C THR A 39 0.56 -5.17 -15.18
N TYR A 40 -0.30 -5.68 -16.05
CA TYR A 40 -1.15 -6.84 -15.81
C TYR A 40 -1.02 -7.78 -17.00
N ASP A 41 -0.52 -8.98 -16.75
CA ASP A 41 -0.37 -10.06 -17.71
C ASP A 41 -1.21 -11.25 -17.27
N GLU A 42 -2.14 -11.67 -18.11
CA GLU A 42 -2.95 -12.86 -17.90
C GLU A 42 -2.80 -13.77 -19.12
N PHE A 43 -2.26 -14.96 -18.90
CA PHE A 43 -2.01 -15.92 -19.97
C PHE A 43 -2.39 -17.31 -19.52
N GLY A 44 -2.84 -18.11 -20.47
CA GLY A 44 -3.27 -19.45 -20.17
C GLY A 44 -3.51 -20.26 -21.41
N GLY A 45 -3.83 -21.52 -21.18
CA GLY A 45 -4.12 -22.44 -22.24
C GLY A 45 -4.65 -23.75 -21.71
N SER A 46 -5.21 -24.52 -22.64
CA SER A 46 -5.68 -25.86 -22.37
C SER A 46 -5.21 -26.81 -23.45
N ILE A 47 -5.00 -28.06 -23.08
CA ILE A 47 -4.70 -29.14 -24.01
C ILE A 47 -5.42 -30.40 -23.57
N GLY A 48 -5.99 -31.11 -24.52
CA GLY A 48 -6.63 -32.40 -24.28
C GLY A 48 -6.51 -33.32 -25.47
N GLY A 49 -6.64 -34.61 -25.21
CA GLY A 49 -6.53 -35.64 -26.24
C GLY A 49 -6.52 -37.06 -25.67
N PRO A 50 -6.43 -38.07 -26.52
CA PRO A 50 -6.37 -39.46 -26.07
C PRO A 50 -4.96 -39.82 -25.57
N ILE A 51 -4.86 -40.40 -24.37
CA ILE A 51 -3.71 -41.21 -23.97
C ILE A 51 -3.79 -42.57 -24.68
N VAL A 52 -4.97 -43.20 -24.65
CA VAL A 52 -5.29 -44.42 -25.40
C VAL A 52 -6.52 -44.13 -26.25
N LYS A 53 -6.36 -44.15 -27.58
CA LYS A 53 -7.45 -43.86 -28.51
C LYS A 53 -8.68 -44.71 -28.20
N GLY A 54 -9.83 -44.04 -28.05
CA GLY A 54 -11.12 -44.68 -27.74
C GLY A 54 -11.29 -45.19 -26.29
N ARG A 55 -10.30 -45.03 -25.40
CA ARG A 55 -10.38 -45.57 -24.03
C ARG A 55 -9.96 -44.59 -22.94
N LEU A 56 -8.82 -43.92 -23.08
CA LEU A 56 -8.25 -43.05 -22.04
C LEU A 56 -7.95 -41.68 -22.61
N PHE A 57 -8.48 -40.62 -22.00
CA PHE A 57 -8.32 -39.24 -22.42
C PHE A 57 -7.78 -38.39 -21.27
N PHE A 58 -7.01 -37.36 -21.60
CA PHE A 58 -6.55 -36.36 -20.65
C PHE A 58 -7.01 -34.98 -21.09
N PHE A 59 -7.11 -34.10 -20.10
CA PHE A 59 -7.29 -32.67 -20.28
C PHE A 59 -6.49 -31.95 -19.21
N VAL A 60 -5.79 -30.88 -19.59
CA VAL A 60 -5.00 -30.05 -18.68
C VAL A 60 -5.26 -28.61 -19.07
N ASP A 61 -5.58 -27.78 -18.08
CA ASP A 61 -5.58 -26.32 -18.21
C ASP A 61 -4.58 -25.67 -17.26
N TYR A 62 -4.00 -24.57 -17.73
CA TYR A 62 -3.10 -23.72 -16.99
C TYR A 62 -3.46 -22.26 -17.22
N GLU A 63 -3.50 -21.49 -16.15
CA GLU A 63 -3.76 -20.04 -16.15
C GLU A 63 -2.77 -19.37 -15.20
N ALA A 64 -2.25 -18.22 -15.60
CA ALA A 64 -1.37 -17.41 -14.79
C ALA A 64 -1.70 -15.93 -14.91
N ILE A 65 -1.65 -15.23 -13.78
CA ILE A 65 -1.84 -13.79 -13.67
C ILE A 65 -0.60 -13.20 -13.01
N ARG A 66 -0.02 -12.17 -13.63
CA ARG A 66 1.08 -11.37 -13.11
C ARG A 66 0.63 -9.92 -13.05
N LEU A 67 0.54 -9.37 -11.85
CA LEU A 67 0.20 -7.98 -11.61
C LEU A 67 1.40 -7.31 -10.95
N HIS A 68 1.83 -6.18 -11.49
CA HIS A 68 2.80 -5.30 -10.85
C HIS A 68 2.31 -3.86 -10.95
N GLY A 69 2.32 -3.14 -9.83
CA GLY A 69 1.98 -1.74 -9.84
C GLY A 69 2.22 -1.03 -8.53
N SER A 70 1.87 0.25 -8.47
CA SER A 70 1.98 1.05 -7.24
C SER A 70 0.60 1.42 -6.70
N GLN A 71 0.39 1.19 -5.41
CA GLN A 71 -0.77 1.68 -4.69
C GLN A 71 -0.38 2.95 -3.90
N PRO A 72 -1.13 4.05 -4.03
CA PRO A 72 -0.90 5.23 -3.21
C PRO A 72 -1.30 4.91 -1.77
N VAL A 73 -0.36 5.01 -0.85
CA VAL A 73 -0.62 5.07 0.59
C VAL A 73 -0.80 6.54 0.93
N SER A 74 -2.05 6.97 1.12
CA SER A 74 -2.40 8.35 1.46
C SER A 74 -2.88 8.46 2.91
N GLY A 75 -2.69 9.63 3.51
CA GLY A 75 -3.17 9.91 4.86
C GLY A 75 -2.29 9.40 6.00
N VAL A 76 -1.05 8.98 5.71
CA VAL A 76 -0.05 8.76 6.77
C VAL A 76 0.22 10.10 7.44
N ARG A 77 -0.03 10.20 8.74
CA ARG A 77 0.22 11.42 9.50
C ARG A 77 1.66 11.40 10.00
N VAL A 78 2.43 12.39 9.61
CA VAL A 78 3.80 12.61 10.11
C VAL A 78 3.86 13.96 10.82
N PRO A 79 4.75 14.14 11.81
CA PRO A 79 4.92 15.44 12.44
C PRO A 79 5.22 16.52 11.40
N ASP A 80 4.59 17.68 11.55
CA ASP A 80 4.84 18.86 10.71
C ASP A 80 6.20 19.51 11.04
N ALA A 81 6.57 20.55 10.29
CA ALA A 81 7.85 21.24 10.49
C ALA A 81 7.99 21.87 11.90
N ALA A 82 6.91 22.37 12.48
CA ALA A 82 6.91 22.96 13.82
C ALA A 82 7.18 21.89 14.88
N PHE A 83 6.45 20.77 14.82
CA PHE A 83 6.60 19.67 15.78
C PHE A 83 7.97 19.01 15.67
N ARG A 84 8.54 18.90 14.46
CA ARG A 84 9.91 18.39 14.25
C ARG A 84 10.99 19.29 14.84
N SER A 85 10.77 20.61 14.79
CA SER A 85 11.69 21.58 15.40
C SER A 85 11.48 21.75 16.90
N GLY A 86 10.41 21.18 17.47
CA GLY A 86 10.10 21.28 18.91
C GLY A 86 9.15 22.44 19.26
N ASP A 87 8.54 23.07 18.27
CA ASP A 87 7.43 24.00 18.50
C ASP A 87 6.11 23.20 18.51
N LEU A 88 5.54 23.04 19.71
CA LEU A 88 4.30 22.32 19.94
C LEU A 88 3.15 23.28 20.28
N GLY A 89 3.29 24.57 19.91
CA GLY A 89 2.30 25.62 20.17
C GLY A 89 0.92 25.29 19.61
N ALA A 90 0.86 24.53 18.51
CA ALA A 90 -0.40 24.10 17.90
C ALA A 90 -1.26 23.21 18.83
N LEU A 91 -0.68 22.53 19.83
CA LEU A 91 -1.48 21.78 20.82
C LEU A 91 -2.38 22.69 21.66
N CYS A 92 -1.98 23.94 21.83
CA CYS A 92 -2.79 24.96 22.47
C CYS A 92 -3.73 25.61 21.45
N THR A 93 -3.18 26.27 20.43
CA THR A 93 -3.94 27.12 19.51
C THR A 93 -4.83 26.35 18.55
N GLY A 94 -4.40 25.17 18.11
CA GLY A 94 -5.18 24.28 17.26
C GLY A 94 -6.40 23.67 17.96
N ASN A 95 -6.41 23.65 19.29
CA ASN A 95 -7.51 23.18 20.13
C ASN A 95 -8.38 24.33 20.68
N GLY A 96 -8.29 25.53 20.08
CA GLY A 96 -9.04 26.71 20.49
C GLY A 96 -8.57 27.36 21.80
N GLY A 97 -7.39 26.98 22.29
CA GLY A 97 -6.70 27.65 23.39
C GLY A 97 -5.91 28.86 22.92
N THR A 98 -5.49 29.68 23.87
CA THR A 98 -4.66 30.88 23.65
C THR A 98 -3.56 30.95 24.68
N PHE A 99 -2.39 31.45 24.27
CA PHE A 99 -1.28 31.71 25.18
C PHE A 99 -1.41 33.09 25.82
N ASP A 100 -1.14 33.18 27.13
CA ASP A 100 -0.95 34.46 27.81
C ASP A 100 0.44 35.07 27.51
N ALA A 101 0.73 36.24 28.06
CA ALA A 101 2.02 36.93 27.89
C ALA A 101 3.22 36.15 28.47
N SER A 102 2.97 35.22 29.40
CA SER A 102 3.99 34.35 29.99
C SER A 102 4.16 33.03 29.22
N GLY A 103 3.36 32.81 28.17
CA GLY A 103 3.37 31.59 27.37
C GLY A 103 2.59 30.42 27.99
N ASN A 104 1.71 30.65 28.96
CA ASN A 104 0.82 29.62 29.48
C ASN A 104 -0.44 29.52 28.63
N CYS A 105 -0.79 28.31 28.24
CA CYS A 105 -1.99 27.99 27.49
C CYS A 105 -3.21 28.01 28.41
N SER A 106 -4.25 28.74 28.00
CA SER A 106 -5.56 28.74 28.65
C SER A 106 -6.69 28.83 27.63
N GLY A 107 -7.87 28.32 28.01
CA GLY A 107 -9.07 28.33 27.16
C GLY A 107 -9.21 27.11 26.24
N GLY A 108 -10.46 26.84 25.83
CA GLY A 108 -10.80 25.72 24.95
C GLY A 108 -10.41 24.35 25.52
N THR A 109 -10.01 23.44 24.64
CA THR A 109 -9.38 22.15 24.98
C THR A 109 -7.87 22.19 24.76
N GLY A 110 -7.27 23.39 24.80
CA GLY A 110 -5.85 23.61 24.61
C GLY A 110 -5.01 22.89 25.65
N GLN A 111 -3.89 22.30 25.22
CA GLN A 111 -2.99 21.55 26.10
C GLN A 111 -1.74 22.35 26.39
N GLN A 112 -1.44 22.55 27.68
CA GLN A 112 -0.17 23.09 28.15
C GLN A 112 0.83 21.93 28.34
N ILE A 113 2.02 22.05 27.76
CA ILE A 113 3.11 21.13 28.03
C ILE A 113 3.84 21.62 29.29
N SER A 114 4.12 20.70 30.21
CA SER A 114 4.90 20.96 31.41
C SER A 114 6.15 20.09 31.45
N ASP A 115 7.20 20.61 32.06
CA ASP A 115 8.44 19.90 32.33
C ASP A 115 8.18 18.74 33.32
N PRO A 116 8.52 17.48 33.00
CA PRO A 116 8.28 16.35 33.88
C PRO A 116 9.13 16.37 35.16
N ASN A 117 10.26 17.08 35.20
CA ASN A 117 11.15 17.14 36.36
C ASN A 117 10.69 18.20 37.37
N THR A 118 10.15 19.31 36.89
CA THR A 118 9.82 20.48 37.72
C THR A 118 8.31 20.74 37.82
N GLY A 119 7.51 20.18 36.92
CA GLY A 119 6.08 20.48 36.78
C GLY A 119 5.79 21.87 36.20
N ALA A 120 6.82 22.66 35.90
CA ALA A 120 6.66 24.02 35.36
C ALA A 120 6.11 23.99 33.93
N ALA A 121 5.21 24.90 33.61
CA ALA A 121 4.70 25.09 32.25
C ALA A 121 5.84 25.53 31.32
N ILE A 122 5.94 24.88 30.15
CA ILE A 122 6.88 25.26 29.09
C ILE A 122 6.27 26.42 28.30
N PRO A 123 6.89 27.62 28.31
CA PRO A 123 6.33 28.78 27.63
C PRO A 123 6.09 28.50 26.14
N PHE A 124 4.89 28.83 25.66
CA PHE A 124 4.42 28.66 24.29
C PHE A 124 4.46 27.20 23.79
N ASN A 125 4.56 26.21 24.68
CA ASN A 125 4.80 24.81 24.35
C ASN A 125 6.03 24.61 23.44
N ASN A 126 7.02 25.49 23.52
CA ASN A 126 8.20 25.44 22.65
C ASN A 126 9.39 24.82 23.41
N ILE A 127 9.71 23.57 23.06
CA ILE A 127 10.84 22.82 23.63
C ILE A 127 12.16 23.05 22.87
N ALA A 128 12.12 23.75 21.74
CA ALA A 128 13.30 24.11 20.95
C ALA A 128 14.16 25.16 21.67
N ASN A 129 13.53 26.06 22.44
CA ASN A 129 14.19 27.20 23.06
C ASN A 129 14.92 26.88 24.38
N ASN A 130 15.05 25.59 24.76
CA ASN A 130 15.75 25.14 25.96
C ASN A 130 15.30 25.86 27.25
N THR A 131 14.03 26.30 27.28
CA THR A 131 13.43 27.10 28.36
C THR A 131 13.04 26.25 29.57
N CYS A 132 13.08 24.92 29.47
CA CYS A 132 12.87 24.01 30.60
C CYS A 132 14.15 23.29 31.03
N VAL A 133 14.30 23.13 32.35
CA VAL A 133 15.52 22.65 32.99
C VAL A 133 15.62 21.13 32.81
N GLY A 134 16.50 20.68 31.91
CA GLY A 134 16.71 19.25 31.66
C GLY A 134 15.82 18.65 30.57
N CYS A 135 14.95 19.44 29.94
CA CYS A 135 14.41 19.09 28.64
C CYS A 135 15.55 19.20 27.63
N ALA A 136 16.17 18.07 27.29
CA ALA A 136 17.00 18.07 26.10
C ALA A 136 16.12 18.51 24.92
N SER A 137 16.48 19.60 24.22
CA SER A 137 16.02 19.81 22.85
C SER A 137 16.13 18.48 22.10
N PRO A 138 15.24 18.20 21.11
CA PRO A 138 15.25 16.91 20.43
C PRO A 138 16.68 16.54 20.06
N SER A 139 17.18 15.42 20.61
CA SER A 139 18.60 15.11 20.58
C SER A 139 19.11 15.12 19.14
N ALA A 140 20.40 15.37 18.91
CA ALA A 140 20.96 15.35 17.55
C ALA A 140 20.67 14.02 16.82
N VAL A 141 20.57 12.91 17.57
CA VAL A 141 20.16 11.60 17.05
C VAL A 141 18.68 11.59 16.66
N SER A 142 17.81 12.17 17.48
CA SER A 142 16.37 12.33 17.18
C SER A 142 16.16 13.21 15.95
N GLN A 143 16.90 14.31 15.82
CA GLN A 143 16.85 15.19 14.65
C GLN A 143 17.39 14.49 13.39
N ALA A 144 18.48 13.73 13.51
CA ALA A 144 18.99 12.92 12.41
C ALA A 144 17.98 11.84 11.98
N LEU A 145 17.34 11.17 12.94
CA LEU A 145 16.30 10.18 12.65
C LEU A 145 15.08 10.84 12.00
N LEU A 146 14.64 12.00 12.48
CA LEU A 146 13.55 12.78 11.87
C LEU A 146 13.88 13.19 10.43
N GLY A 147 15.13 13.50 10.13
CA GLY A 147 15.60 13.78 8.77
C GLY A 147 15.50 12.59 7.79
N VAL A 148 15.42 11.36 8.30
CA VAL A 148 15.17 10.15 7.48
C VAL A 148 13.71 10.07 7.03
N TRP A 149 12.78 10.65 7.80
CA TRP A 149 11.35 10.61 7.48
C TRP A 149 10.97 11.79 6.60
N ALA A 150 10.41 11.50 5.43
CA ALA A 150 9.86 12.54 4.54
C ALA A 150 8.87 13.45 5.30
N SER A 151 8.93 14.75 5.02
CA SER A 151 7.91 15.70 5.47
C SER A 151 6.67 15.58 4.59
N GLY A 152 5.48 15.63 5.20
CA GLY A 152 4.26 15.85 4.44
C GLY A 152 4.22 17.29 3.90
N GLY A 153 3.44 17.52 2.85
CA GLY A 153 3.31 18.86 2.23
C GLY A 153 1.98 19.54 2.50
N THR A 154 1.06 18.88 3.20
CA THR A 154 -0.31 19.36 3.41
C THR A 154 -0.72 19.12 4.85
N LEU A 155 -1.13 20.18 5.54
CA LEU A 155 -1.65 20.11 6.91
C LEU A 155 -2.79 19.10 7.00
N ALA A 156 -2.67 18.13 7.92
CA ALA A 156 -3.62 17.03 8.09
C ALA A 156 -4.15 16.92 9.53
N GLY A 157 -3.97 17.95 10.33
CA GLY A 157 -4.39 18.01 11.73
C GLY A 157 -3.44 18.87 12.55
N ILE A 158 -3.65 18.88 13.87
CA ILE A 158 -2.77 19.59 14.80
C ILE A 158 -1.41 18.89 14.82
N GLY A 159 -0.36 19.62 14.43
CA GLY A 159 1.02 19.14 14.51
C GLY A 159 1.40 18.04 13.51
N VAL A 160 0.55 17.78 12.51
CA VAL A 160 0.76 16.71 11.56
C VAL A 160 0.49 17.13 10.12
N ASP A 161 1.37 16.69 9.24
CA ASP A 161 1.20 16.76 7.80
C ASP A 161 0.80 15.40 7.22
N ALA A 162 0.05 15.41 6.13
CA ALA A 162 -0.22 14.23 5.33
C ALA A 162 0.99 13.90 4.47
N LEU A 163 1.55 12.72 4.70
CA LEU A 163 2.51 12.07 3.83
C LEU A 163 1.77 11.10 2.90
N SER A 164 2.01 11.26 1.60
CA SER A 164 1.53 10.33 0.57
C SER A 164 2.73 9.64 -0.05
N LEU A 165 2.74 8.31 -0.03
CA LEU A 165 3.81 7.48 -0.59
C LEU A 165 3.22 6.55 -1.64
N ASN A 166 4.04 6.18 -2.61
CA ASN A 166 3.71 5.16 -3.59
C ASN A 166 4.36 3.85 -3.16
N SER A 167 3.56 2.87 -2.74
CA SER A 167 4.07 1.55 -2.38
C SER A 167 4.02 0.64 -3.60
N PRO A 168 5.17 0.21 -4.14
CA PRO A 168 5.19 -0.80 -5.19
C PRO A 168 4.72 -2.14 -4.61
N GLY A 169 3.96 -2.88 -5.40
CA GLY A 169 3.47 -4.21 -5.08
C GLY A 169 3.42 -5.08 -6.32
N SER A 170 3.61 -6.38 -6.11
CA SER A 170 3.41 -7.38 -7.16
C SER A 170 2.58 -8.53 -6.62
N SER A 171 1.66 -9.03 -7.43
CA SER A 171 0.87 -10.22 -7.15
C SER A 171 1.03 -11.20 -8.29
N THR A 172 1.18 -12.47 -7.95
CA THR A 172 1.29 -13.55 -8.93
C THR A 172 0.37 -14.69 -8.54
N ALA A 173 -0.47 -15.14 -9.46
CA ALA A 173 -1.34 -16.29 -9.27
C ALA A 173 -1.11 -17.29 -10.40
N ASN A 174 -1.11 -18.58 -10.08
CA ASN A 174 -1.07 -19.66 -11.07
C ASN A 174 -2.15 -20.67 -10.68
N ARG A 175 -2.91 -21.14 -11.66
CA ARG A 175 -3.94 -22.16 -11.49
C ARG A 175 -3.71 -23.27 -12.51
N PHE A 176 -3.90 -24.51 -12.05
CA PHE A 176 -3.72 -25.69 -12.86
C PHE A 176 -4.83 -26.69 -12.52
N ASN A 177 -5.59 -27.15 -13.52
CA ASN A 177 -6.57 -28.21 -13.31
C ASN A 177 -6.33 -29.36 -14.31
N PRO A 178 -5.76 -30.50 -13.85
CA PRO A 178 -5.67 -31.71 -14.64
C PRO A 178 -6.95 -32.55 -14.50
N ARG A 179 -7.34 -33.23 -15.58
CA ARG A 179 -8.44 -34.20 -15.62
C ARG A 179 -8.04 -35.39 -16.49
N VAL A 180 -8.48 -36.58 -16.08
CA VAL A 180 -8.36 -37.82 -16.85
C VAL A 180 -9.73 -38.49 -16.92
N ASP A 181 -10.13 -38.91 -18.12
CA ASP A 181 -11.40 -39.58 -18.37
C ASP A 181 -11.16 -40.97 -18.99
N LEU A 182 -11.87 -41.98 -18.48
CA LEU A 182 -11.82 -43.36 -18.95
C LEU A 182 -13.18 -43.78 -19.52
N ASN A 183 -13.20 -44.24 -20.76
CA ASN A 183 -14.35 -44.89 -21.39
C ASN A 183 -14.17 -46.40 -21.34
N LEU A 184 -14.96 -47.07 -20.49
CA LEU A 184 -14.98 -48.53 -20.36
C LEU A 184 -15.69 -49.17 -21.56
N SER A 185 -15.09 -50.23 -22.11
CA SER A 185 -15.69 -51.05 -23.18
C SER A 185 -16.22 -52.36 -22.60
N GLN A 186 -17.11 -53.08 -23.32
CA GLN A 186 -17.63 -54.40 -22.94
C GLN A 186 -16.55 -55.47 -22.68
N LYS A 187 -15.27 -55.21 -23.01
CA LYS A 187 -14.13 -56.09 -22.69
C LYS A 187 -13.45 -55.79 -21.35
N ASP A 188 -13.84 -54.72 -20.66
CA ASP A 188 -13.29 -54.35 -19.35
C ASP A 188 -14.12 -55.02 -18.25
N HIS A 189 -13.78 -56.29 -17.94
CA HIS A 189 -14.31 -56.98 -16.76
C HIS A 189 -13.70 -56.38 -15.50
N ILE A 190 -14.52 -55.76 -14.65
CA ILE A 190 -14.16 -55.44 -13.27
C ILE A 190 -14.54 -56.69 -12.46
N LEU A 191 -13.53 -57.48 -12.09
CA LEU A 191 -13.66 -58.61 -11.17
C LEU A 191 -13.95 -58.12 -9.75
#